data_AF-A0A2T3W986-F1
#
_entry.id   AF-A0A2T3W986-F1
#
_cell.length_a   1.000
_cell.length_b   1.000
_cell.length_c   1.000
_cell.angle_alpha   90.00
_cell.angle_beta   90.00
_cell.angle_gamma   90.00
#
_symmetry.space_group_name_H-M   'P 1'
#
loop_
_entity.id
_entity.type
_entity.pdbx_description
1 polymer ?
#
loop_
_entity_poly.entity_id
_entity_poly.type
_entity_poly.pdbx_seq_one_letter_code
_entity_poly.pdbx_strand_id
1 'polypeptide(L)'
;MSEHTSTNRHGGLGRALLWVAIALTVALLGFVTIFVSQRNPIYSDREAGGISKFKFIEACKEVLEDTQDLTVGAGGQTLPLKTLVEQGSPLKPGDELHAELEAEPTEIVRAAQLAEGGGWAMTLPVNITIHSGERVNTLGQLPMQCSHDKKSGKTTAQLALPGQ
;
A
#
# COMPACT_ATOMS: atom_id res chain seq x y z
N MET A 1 3.29 82.65 19.79
CA MET A 1 4.43 81.91 19.21
C MET A 1 4.58 80.64 20.02
N SER A 2 4.00 79.54 19.52
CA SER A 2 4.70 78.39 18.90
C SER A 2 5.37 77.52 19.97
N GLU A 3 5.21 76.20 20.05
CA GLU A 3 5.17 75.22 18.97
C GLU A 3 4.27 74.02 19.31
N HIS A 4 3.68 73.48 18.24
CA HIS A 4 2.87 72.29 18.22
C HIS A 4 3.72 71.02 18.36
N THR A 5 3.18 70.07 19.12
CA THR A 5 3.50 68.66 19.24
C THR A 5 3.90 68.02 17.90
N SER A 6 5.15 67.56 17.80
CA SER A 6 5.63 66.69 16.72
C SER A 6 5.39 65.23 17.10
N THR A 7 4.36 64.60 16.54
CA THR A 7 4.19 63.13 16.55
C THR A 7 4.81 62.54 15.29
N ASN A 8 6.02 61.98 15.41
CA ASN A 8 6.67 61.25 14.33
C ASN A 8 5.98 59.88 14.09
N ARG A 9 5.15 59.81 13.05
CA ARG A 9 4.54 58.58 12.50
C ARG A 9 5.62 57.69 11.87
N HIS A 10 5.94 56.57 12.51
CA HIS A 10 6.71 55.47 11.93
C HIS A 10 5.80 54.61 11.02
N GLY A 11 5.75 54.91 9.71
CA GLY A 11 4.83 54.27 8.75
C GLY A 11 5.45 53.24 7.79
N GLY A 12 6.77 53.04 7.79
CA GLY A 12 7.46 52.19 6.79
C GLY A 12 7.89 50.82 7.30
N LEU A 13 8.39 50.73 8.55
CA LEU A 13 8.99 49.51 9.09
C LEU A 13 7.96 48.37 9.26
N GLY A 14 6.73 48.71 9.65
CA GLY A 14 5.64 47.74 9.83
C GLY A 14 5.20 47.08 8.52
N ARG A 15 5.28 47.80 7.39
CA ARG A 15 4.95 47.23 6.07
C ARG A 15 6.03 46.27 5.57
N ALA A 16 7.31 46.59 5.79
CA ALA A 16 8.42 45.70 5.43
C ALA A 16 8.38 44.40 6.25
N LEU A 17 8.16 44.50 7.56
CA LEU A 17 7.97 43.35 8.44
C LEU A 17 6.78 42.48 8.03
N LEU A 18 5.67 43.11 7.61
CA LEU A 18 4.48 42.40 7.14
C LEU A 18 4.77 41.61 5.85
N TRP A 19 5.50 42.17 4.88
CA TRP A 19 5.90 41.45 3.67
C TRP A 19 6.86 40.30 3.96
N VAL A 20 7.82 40.49 4.88
CA VAL A 20 8.72 39.42 5.32
C VAL A 20 7.94 38.30 6.00
N ALA A 21 6.98 38.63 6.85
CA ALA A 21 6.11 37.66 7.50
C ALA A 21 5.28 36.88 6.47
N ILE A 22 4.70 37.56 5.47
CA ILE A 22 3.97 36.92 4.37
C ILE A 22 4.87 35.97 3.60
N ALA A 23 6.06 36.42 3.19
CA ALA A 23 7.01 35.59 2.46
C ALA A 23 7.42 34.34 3.25
N LEU A 24 7.66 34.49 4.55
CA LEU A 24 7.94 33.38 5.46
C LEU A 24 6.76 32.42 5.57
N THR A 25 5.53 32.90 5.71
CA THR A 25 4.35 32.02 5.75
C THR A 25 4.13 31.26 4.45
N VAL A 26 4.33 31.90 3.30
CA VAL A 26 4.22 31.23 1.98
C VAL A 26 5.33 30.19 1.82
N ALA A 27 6.57 30.52 2.19
CA ALA A 27 7.68 29.58 2.15
C ALA A 27 7.43 28.37 3.09
N LEU A 28 6.93 28.62 4.29
CA LEU A 28 6.63 27.58 5.27
C LEU A 28 5.48 26.67 4.80
N LEU A 29 4.41 27.24 4.23
CA LEU A 29 3.31 26.48 3.63
C LEU A 29 3.79 25.63 2.45
N GLY A 30 4.62 26.20 1.57
CA GLY A 30 5.22 25.48 0.45
C GLY A 30 6.07 24.30 0.93
N PHE A 31 6.91 24.53 1.93
CA PHE A 31 7.76 23.49 2.51
C PHE A 31 6.94 22.36 3.15
N VAL A 32 5.94 22.69 3.98
CA VAL A 32 5.06 21.69 4.62
C VAL A 32 4.33 20.87 3.56
N THR A 33 3.82 21.51 2.50
CA THR A 33 3.10 20.83 1.42
C THR A 33 3.99 19.81 0.70
N ILE A 34 5.22 20.19 0.34
CA ILE A 34 6.18 19.30 -0.33
C ILE A 34 6.57 18.13 0.59
N PHE A 35 6.85 18.43 1.86
CA PHE A 35 7.26 17.43 2.82
C PHE A 35 6.15 16.40 3.09
N VAL A 36 4.91 16.88 3.23
CA VAL A 36 3.73 16.02 3.42
C VAL A 36 3.43 15.21 2.17
N SER A 37 3.57 15.77 0.96
CA SER A 37 3.32 15.03 -0.28
C SER A 37 4.35 13.93 -0.52
N GLN A 38 5.64 14.18 -0.25
CA GLN A 38 6.68 13.16 -0.38
C GLN A 38 6.55 12.03 0.65
N ARG A 39 5.99 12.34 1.82
CA ARG A 39 5.69 11.35 2.85
C ARG A 39 4.30 10.73 2.72
N ASN A 40 3.55 11.05 1.67
CA ASN A 40 2.22 10.49 1.48
C ASN A 40 2.36 9.02 1.02
N PRO A 41 2.01 8.03 1.87
CA PRO A 41 2.18 6.61 1.52
C PRO A 41 1.26 6.17 0.37
N ILE A 42 0.23 6.99 0.09
CA ILE A 42 -0.78 6.85 -0.95
C ILE A 42 -0.26 7.37 -2.30
N TYR A 43 0.85 8.12 -2.32
CA TYR A 43 1.41 8.65 -3.57
C TYR A 43 1.63 7.51 -4.56
N SER A 44 0.97 7.61 -5.71
CA SER A 44 1.03 6.61 -6.76
C SER A 44 1.44 7.27 -8.07
N ASP A 45 2.63 6.92 -8.55
CA ASP A 45 3.05 7.29 -9.89
C ASP A 45 2.40 6.34 -10.90
N ARG A 46 1.32 6.81 -11.55
CA ARG A 46 0.62 6.04 -12.59
C ARG A 46 1.48 5.88 -13.85
N GLU A 47 2.36 6.84 -14.14
CA GLU A 47 3.24 6.75 -15.31
C GLU A 47 4.29 5.66 -15.10
N ALA A 48 4.90 5.58 -13.91
CA ALA A 48 5.84 4.51 -13.59
C ALA A 48 5.15 3.14 -13.39
N GLY A 49 4.00 3.12 -12.73
CA GLY A 49 3.33 1.90 -12.29
C GLY A 49 2.25 1.34 -13.23
N GLY A 50 1.85 2.06 -14.28
CA GLY A 50 0.74 1.69 -15.18
C GLY A 50 -0.66 1.85 -14.55
N ILE A 51 -0.82 1.45 -13.29
CA ILE A 51 -2.01 1.65 -12.46
C ILE A 51 -1.66 2.43 -11.19
N SER A 52 -2.67 2.94 -10.48
CA SER A 52 -2.44 3.51 -9.14
C SER A 52 -2.18 2.41 -8.11
N LYS A 53 -1.36 2.74 -7.11
CA LYS A 53 -1.04 1.88 -5.97
C LYS A 53 -2.27 1.25 -5.29
N PHE A 54 -3.36 2.00 -5.16
CA PHE A 54 -4.64 1.48 -4.61
C PHE A 54 -5.24 0.39 -5.47
N LYS A 55 -5.34 0.63 -6.78
CA LYS A 55 -5.84 -0.35 -7.75
C LYS A 55 -5.00 -1.61 -7.76
N PHE A 56 -3.68 -1.47 -7.57
CA PHE A 56 -2.79 -2.62 -7.44
C PHE A 56 -3.11 -3.44 -6.17
N ILE A 57 -3.16 -2.78 -5.01
CA ILE A 57 -3.46 -3.43 -3.73
C ILE A 57 -4.84 -4.11 -3.78
N GLU A 58 -5.84 -3.43 -4.33
CA GLU A 58 -7.20 -3.94 -4.51
C GLU A 58 -7.23 -5.18 -5.41
N ALA A 59 -6.57 -5.13 -6.57
CA ALA A 59 -6.48 -6.28 -7.47
C ALA A 59 -5.81 -7.49 -6.80
N CYS A 60 -4.79 -7.28 -5.96
CA CYS A 60 -4.17 -8.38 -5.23
C CYS A 60 -5.05 -8.94 -4.10
N LYS A 61 -5.87 -8.10 -3.46
CA LYS A 61 -6.85 -8.57 -2.47
C LYS A 61 -7.96 -9.38 -3.13
N GLU A 62 -8.45 -8.94 -4.28
CA GLU A 62 -9.46 -9.65 -5.06
C GLU A 62 -8.98 -11.06 -5.47
N VAL A 63 -7.70 -11.20 -5.85
CA VAL A 63 -7.13 -12.53 -6.15
C VAL A 63 -7.05 -13.41 -4.90
N LEU A 64 -6.82 -12.84 -3.70
CA LEU A 64 -6.80 -13.62 -2.45
C LEU A 64 -8.18 -14.12 -2.02
N GLU A 65 -9.23 -13.36 -2.31
CA GLU A 65 -10.60 -13.76 -2.02
C GLU A 65 -11.02 -15.01 -2.83
N ASP A 66 -10.46 -15.18 -4.03
CA ASP A 66 -10.67 -16.39 -4.85
C ASP A 66 -9.65 -17.49 -4.52
N THR A 67 -9.79 -18.07 -3.34
CA THR A 67 -8.88 -19.10 -2.82
C THR A 67 -8.82 -20.39 -3.64
N GLN A 68 -9.81 -20.62 -4.52
CA GLN A 68 -9.86 -21.80 -5.38
C GLN A 68 -8.88 -21.70 -6.55
N ASP A 69 -8.67 -20.48 -7.05
CA ASP A 69 -7.74 -20.17 -8.14
C ASP A 69 -6.35 -19.77 -7.63
N LEU A 70 -6.18 -19.67 -6.30
CA LEU A 70 -4.90 -19.33 -5.70
C LEU A 70 -3.88 -20.45 -5.91
N THR A 71 -2.73 -20.06 -6.45
CA THR A 71 -1.63 -20.99 -6.71
C THR A 71 -0.47 -20.78 -5.76
N VAL A 72 0.22 -21.87 -5.44
CA VAL A 72 1.41 -21.91 -4.61
C VAL A 72 2.59 -22.32 -5.47
N GLY A 73 3.63 -21.49 -5.48
CA GLY A 73 4.93 -21.81 -6.05
C GLY A 73 5.72 -22.71 -5.11
N ALA A 74 6.05 -23.92 -5.57
CA ALA A 74 6.86 -24.89 -4.84
C ALA A 74 7.89 -25.53 -5.80
N GLY A 75 9.17 -25.16 -5.66
CA GLY A 75 10.28 -25.87 -6.33
C GLY A 75 10.22 -25.79 -7.86
N GLY A 76 9.82 -24.63 -8.41
CA GLY A 76 9.67 -24.41 -9.85
C GLY A 76 8.37 -24.96 -10.45
N GLN A 77 7.48 -25.54 -9.63
CA GLN A 77 6.14 -25.95 -10.04
C GLN A 77 5.07 -25.09 -9.36
N THR A 78 3.96 -24.89 -10.05
CA THR A 78 2.81 -24.11 -9.58
C THR A 78 1.67 -25.08 -9.31
N LEU A 79 1.22 -25.14 -8.05
CA LEU A 79 0.18 -26.06 -7.58
C LEU A 79 -1.00 -25.27 -7.04
N PRO A 80 -2.26 -25.67 -7.28
CA PRO A 80 -3.40 -25.05 -6.62
C PRO A 80 -3.30 -25.19 -5.10
N LEU A 81 -3.61 -24.14 -4.35
CA LEU A 81 -3.58 -24.13 -2.89
C LEU A 81 -4.45 -25.26 -2.32
N LYS A 82 -5.64 -25.45 -2.89
CA LYS A 82 -6.56 -26.52 -2.51
C LYS A 82 -5.89 -27.90 -2.52
N THR A 83 -5.13 -28.21 -3.57
CA THR A 83 -4.43 -29.49 -3.70
C THR A 83 -3.39 -29.67 -2.59
N LEU A 84 -2.67 -28.62 -2.22
CA LEU A 84 -1.69 -28.66 -1.13
C LEU A 84 -2.37 -28.83 0.23
N VAL A 85 -3.49 -28.15 0.46
CA VAL A 85 -4.25 -28.31 1.69
C VAL A 85 -4.78 -29.73 1.80
N GLU A 86 -5.40 -30.27 0.76
CA GLU A 86 -5.96 -31.63 0.76
C GLU A 86 -4.89 -32.71 1.00
N GLN A 87 -3.64 -32.47 0.59
CA GLN A 87 -2.51 -33.37 0.88
C GLN A 87 -2.11 -33.37 2.36
N GLY A 88 -2.21 -32.23 3.05
CA GLY A 88 -1.85 -32.09 4.46
C GLY A 88 -3.01 -32.35 5.43
N SER A 89 -4.24 -31.97 5.04
CA SER A 89 -5.47 -32.11 5.81
C SER A 89 -6.67 -32.24 4.86
N PRO A 90 -7.32 -33.41 4.78
CA PRO A 90 -8.44 -33.61 3.87
C PRO A 90 -9.60 -32.66 4.20
N LEU A 91 -10.01 -31.85 3.23
CA LEU A 91 -11.18 -30.97 3.36
C LEU A 91 -12.46 -31.82 3.36
N LYS A 92 -13.38 -31.53 4.28
CA LYS A 92 -14.69 -32.18 4.30
C LYS A 92 -15.64 -31.49 3.32
N PRO A 93 -16.71 -32.19 2.86
CA PRO A 93 -17.75 -31.54 2.09
C PRO A 93 -18.37 -30.37 2.87
N GLY A 94 -18.32 -29.17 2.29
CA GLY A 94 -18.80 -27.94 2.92
C GLY A 94 -17.73 -27.11 3.65
N ASP A 95 -16.48 -27.57 3.68
CA ASP A 95 -15.37 -26.75 4.16
C ASP A 95 -14.95 -25.73 3.08
N GLU A 96 -14.79 -24.47 3.47
CA GLU A 96 -14.33 -23.38 2.61
C GLU A 96 -12.93 -22.93 3.00
N LEU A 97 -12.07 -22.70 2.00
CA LEU A 97 -10.75 -22.12 2.20
C LEU A 97 -10.84 -20.60 2.12
N HIS A 98 -10.24 -19.93 3.09
CA HIS A 98 -10.17 -18.46 3.14
C HIS A 98 -8.71 -18.06 3.32
N ALA A 99 -8.28 -17.08 2.53
CA ALA A 99 -6.93 -16.53 2.55
C ALA A 99 -7.03 -15.03 2.84
N GLU A 100 -6.46 -14.59 3.95
CA GLU A 100 -6.54 -13.19 4.38
C GLU A 100 -5.16 -12.62 4.64
N LEU A 101 -4.93 -11.37 4.23
CA LEU A 101 -3.71 -10.65 4.58
C LEU A 101 -3.62 -10.47 6.09
N GLU A 102 -2.51 -10.88 6.69
CA GLU A 102 -2.28 -10.68 8.13
C GLU A 102 -1.87 -9.23 8.44
N ALA A 103 -1.26 -8.54 7.48
CA ALA A 103 -0.63 -7.24 7.69
C ALA A 103 -1.63 -6.08 7.86
N GLU A 104 -1.25 -5.09 8.69
CA GLU A 104 -2.05 -3.88 8.91
C GLU A 104 -2.15 -3.02 7.63
N PRO A 105 -3.21 -2.21 7.44
CA PRO A 105 -3.39 -1.41 6.23
C PRO A 105 -2.19 -0.51 5.89
N THR A 106 -1.52 0.05 6.89
CA THR A 106 -0.32 0.87 6.69
C THR A 106 0.87 0.06 6.19
N GLU A 107 0.98 -1.20 6.59
CA GLU A 107 2.03 -2.12 6.16
C GLU A 107 1.78 -2.62 4.76
N ILE A 108 0.52 -2.94 4.42
CA ILE A 108 0.10 -3.29 3.06
C ILE A 108 0.51 -2.18 2.08
N VAL A 109 0.19 -0.93 2.43
CA VAL A 109 0.57 0.22 1.60
C VAL A 109 2.09 0.37 1.52
N ARG A 110 2.86 0.11 2.58
CA ARG A 110 4.33 0.21 2.53
C ARG A 110 4.97 -0.92 1.71
N ALA A 111 4.38 -2.11 1.71
CA ALA A 111 4.88 -3.26 0.96
C ALA A 111 4.68 -3.11 -0.55
N ALA A 112 3.67 -2.36 -0.99
CA ALA A 112 3.47 -2.04 -2.39
C ALA A 112 4.51 -1.03 -2.90
N GLN A 113 5.44 -1.51 -3.71
CA GLN A 113 6.57 -0.77 -4.27
C GLN A 113 6.59 -0.88 -5.80
N LEU A 114 7.27 0.05 -6.46
CA LEU A 114 7.46 -0.03 -7.92
C LEU A 114 8.44 -1.15 -8.24
N ALA A 115 8.10 -1.98 -9.23
CA ALA A 115 8.96 -3.06 -9.68
C ALA A 115 10.07 -2.55 -10.63
N GLU A 116 11.24 -3.19 -10.60
CA GLU A 116 12.30 -2.94 -11.58
C GLU A 116 11.80 -3.32 -12.99
N GLY A 117 11.63 -2.32 -13.87
CA GLY A 117 11.03 -2.50 -15.20
C GLY A 117 9.63 -1.90 -15.36
N GLY A 118 9.09 -1.32 -14.29
CA GLY A 118 7.78 -0.66 -14.26
C GLY A 118 6.66 -1.58 -13.80
N GLY A 119 5.60 -0.98 -13.28
CA GLY A 119 4.55 -1.73 -12.58
C GLY A 119 4.70 -1.71 -11.06
N TRP A 120 3.99 -2.59 -10.38
CA TRP A 120 3.97 -2.67 -8.91
C TRP A 120 4.28 -4.08 -8.44
N ALA A 121 4.93 -4.21 -7.29
CA ALA A 121 5.16 -5.47 -6.61
C ALA A 121 4.90 -5.32 -5.12
N MET A 122 4.42 -6.38 -4.48
CA MET A 122 4.37 -6.49 -3.02
C MET A 122 4.57 -7.91 -2.56
N THR A 123 5.10 -8.04 -1.34
CA THR A 123 5.19 -9.32 -0.64
C THR A 123 4.66 -9.15 0.78
N LEU A 124 3.68 -9.97 1.16
CA LEU A 124 2.99 -9.88 2.45
C LEU A 124 2.62 -11.28 2.96
N PRO A 125 2.62 -11.50 4.28
CA PRO A 125 2.11 -12.74 4.85
C PRO A 125 0.58 -12.83 4.71
N VAL A 126 0.10 -14.04 4.41
CA VAL A 126 -1.31 -14.38 4.28
C VAL A 126 -1.62 -15.55 5.20
N ASN A 127 -2.66 -15.38 6.03
CA ASN A 127 -3.22 -16.45 6.85
C ASN A 127 -4.11 -17.34 5.98
N ILE A 128 -3.86 -18.65 6.00
CA ILE A 128 -4.72 -19.64 5.36
C ILE A 128 -5.60 -20.27 6.43
N THR A 129 -6.91 -20.20 6.24
CA THR A 129 -7.92 -20.69 7.19
C THR A 129 -8.94 -21.59 6.49
N ILE A 130 -9.46 -22.55 7.24
CA ILE A 130 -10.59 -23.39 6.82
C ILE A 130 -11.81 -22.99 7.65
N HIS A 131 -12.89 -22.65 6.97
CA HIS A 131 -14.20 -22.39 7.54
C HIS A 131 -15.07 -23.65 7.40
N SER A 132 -15.47 -24.23 8.53
CA SER A 132 -16.37 -25.39 8.59
C SER A 132 -17.61 -24.99 9.38
N GLY A 133 -18.55 -24.32 8.69
CA GLY A 133 -19.68 -23.63 9.31
C GLY A 133 -19.19 -22.50 10.23
N GLU A 134 -19.49 -22.58 11.53
CA GLU A 134 -19.05 -21.59 12.53
C GLU A 134 -17.62 -21.79 13.03
N ARG A 135 -16.96 -22.89 12.66
CA ARG A 135 -15.59 -23.17 13.11
C ARG A 135 -14.57 -22.63 12.12
N VAL A 136 -13.62 -21.85 12.61
CA VAL A 136 -12.47 -21.36 11.84
C VAL A 136 -11.20 -22.04 12.35
N ASN A 137 -10.48 -22.73 11.46
CA ASN A 137 -9.20 -23.36 11.77
C ASN A 137 -8.10 -22.75 10.89
N THR A 138 -7.12 -22.10 11.51
CA THR A 138 -5.95 -21.57 10.81
C THR A 138 -4.94 -22.68 10.52
N LEU A 139 -4.62 -22.88 9.25
CA LEU A 139 -3.63 -23.86 8.78
C LEU A 139 -2.19 -23.36 8.90
N GLY A 140 -1.99 -22.05 8.73
CA GLY A 140 -0.69 -21.42 8.80
C GLY A 140 -0.60 -20.13 7.99
N GLN A 141 0.62 -19.62 7.87
CA GLN A 141 0.95 -18.39 7.15
C GLN A 141 1.83 -18.69 5.95
N LEU A 142 1.46 -18.14 4.79
CA LEU A 142 2.25 -18.22 3.56
C LEU A 142 2.54 -16.81 3.02
N PRO A 143 3.78 -16.50 2.62
CA PRO A 143 4.06 -15.25 1.92
C PRO A 143 3.36 -15.24 0.56
N MET A 144 2.54 -14.23 0.32
CA MET A 144 2.03 -13.89 -1.01
C MET A 144 2.99 -12.95 -1.71
N GLN A 145 3.29 -13.24 -2.96
CA GLN A 145 3.95 -12.36 -3.91
C GLN A 145 2.91 -11.91 -4.94
N CYS A 146 2.63 -10.61 -4.98
CA CYS A 146 1.77 -10.03 -5.99
C CYS A 146 2.56 -9.06 -6.86
N SER A 147 2.38 -9.14 -8.17
CA SER A 147 3.06 -8.29 -9.15
C SER A 147 2.10 -7.83 -10.23
N HIS A 148 2.17 -6.56 -10.60
CA HIS A 148 1.51 -5.99 -11.75
C HIS A 148 2.56 -5.58 -12.77
N ASP A 149 2.50 -6.16 -13.95
CA ASP A 149 3.41 -5.83 -15.05
C ASP A 149 2.79 -4.75 -15.94
N LYS A 150 3.48 -3.62 -16.09
CA LYS A 150 2.99 -2.47 -16.86
C LYS A 150 2.84 -2.77 -18.36
N LYS A 151 3.66 -3.66 -18.93
CA LYS A 151 3.68 -3.93 -20.38
C LYS A 151 2.50 -4.81 -20.81
N SER A 152 2.20 -5.82 -20.01
CA SER A 152 1.10 -6.76 -20.21
C SER A 152 -0.21 -6.27 -19.61
N GLY A 153 -0.16 -5.34 -18.66
CA GLY A 153 -1.32 -4.83 -17.94
C GLY A 153 -1.94 -5.86 -17.00
N LYS A 154 -1.23 -6.95 -16.67
CA LYS A 154 -1.75 -8.06 -15.86
C LYS A 154 -1.22 -7.99 -14.43
N THR A 155 -2.10 -8.24 -13.48
CA THR A 155 -1.77 -8.49 -12.07
C THR A 155 -1.79 -9.99 -11.82
N THR A 156 -0.76 -10.50 -11.17
CA THR A 156 -0.64 -11.91 -10.79
C THR A 156 -0.30 -11.98 -9.31
N ALA A 157 -0.97 -12.86 -8.57
CA ALA A 157 -0.63 -13.17 -7.19
C ALA A 157 -0.35 -14.67 -7.05
N GLN A 158 0.68 -15.00 -6.27
CA GLN A 158 1.11 -16.36 -6.01
C GLN A 158 1.53 -16.47 -4.54
N LEU A 159 1.16 -17.56 -3.88
CA LEU A 159 1.72 -17.90 -2.58
C LEU A 159 3.06 -18.60 -2.78
N ALA A 160 4.01 -18.39 -1.88
CA ALA A 160 5.26 -19.12 -1.86
C ALA A 160 5.34 -19.97 -0.58
N LEU A 161 5.97 -21.15 -0.67
CA LEU A 161 6.25 -21.95 0.52
C LEU A 161 7.35 -21.31 1.36
N PRO A 162 7.28 -21.38 2.71
CA PRO A 162 8.34 -20.88 3.58
C PRO A 162 9.62 -21.69 3.38
N GLY A 163 10.76 -21.02 3.17
CA GLY A 163 12.08 -21.66 3.12
C GLY A 163 12.59 -22.08 1.74
N GLN A 164 12.14 -21.41 0.66
CA GLN A 164 12.84 -21.43 -0.64
C GLN A 164 13.70 -20.18 -0.82
#